data_AF-R9GLW2-F1
#
_entry.id   AF-R9GLW2-F1
#
_cell.length_a   1.000
_cell.length_b   1.000
_cell.length_c   1.000
_cell.angle_alpha   90.00
_cell.angle_beta   90.00
_cell.angle_gamma   90.00
#
_symmetry.space_group_name_H-M   'P 1'
#
loop_
_entity.id
_entity.type
_entity.pdbx_description
1 polymer ?
#
loop_
_entity_poly.entity_id
_entity_poly.type
_entity_poly.pdbx_seq_one_letter_code
_entity_poly.pdbx_strand_id
1 'polypeptide(L)' 'MIHSEVYQFAQDIAWKNAGEGIQRQMFGHDDKVMLVKVKFEAGSIGTLHEHYHSQTTYVASGSFEITIGDERKIIR' A
#
# COMPACT_ATOMS: atom_id res chain seq x y z
N MET A 1 8.23 18.12 -5.60
CA MET A 1 9.13 18.16 -4.43
C MET A 1 9.24 16.75 -3.89
N ILE A 2 10.40 16.36 -3.37
CA ILE A 2 10.66 15.00 -2.85
C ILE A 2 9.83 14.73 -1.58
N HIS A 3 9.30 15.80 -0.95
CA HIS A 3 8.51 15.73 0.26
C HIS A 3 7.05 16.12 -0.01
N SER A 4 6.13 15.45 0.69
CA SER A 4 4.71 15.78 0.73
C SER A 4 4.41 16.96 1.68
N GLU A 5 3.19 17.48 1.62
CA GLU A 5 2.66 18.36 2.66
C GLU A 5 2.58 17.65 4.03
N VAL A 6 2.62 18.42 5.12
CA VAL A 6 2.63 17.87 6.50
C VAL A 6 1.27 17.27 6.89
N TYR A 7 0.17 17.80 6.36
CA TYR A 7 -1.18 17.31 6.59
C TYR A 7 -1.73 16.67 5.32
N GLN A 8 -2.32 15.48 5.48
CA GLN A 8 -2.83 14.67 4.38
C GLN A 8 -4.30 14.34 4.65
N PHE A 9 -5.19 14.81 3.78
CA PHE A 9 -6.62 14.53 3.87
C PHE A 9 -7.00 13.50 2.79
N ALA A 10 -7.47 12.33 3.21
CA ALA A 10 -7.72 11.22 2.29
C ALA A 10 -8.70 11.54 1.15
N GLN A 11 -9.65 12.45 1.40
CA GLN A 11 -10.63 12.90 0.42
C GLN A 11 -10.03 13.77 -0.71
N ASP A 12 -8.89 14.41 -0.45
CA ASP A 12 -8.23 15.32 -1.39
C ASP A 12 -7.13 14.62 -2.21
N ILE A 13 -6.77 13.39 -1.83
CA ILE A 13 -5.72 12.61 -2.51
C ILE A 13 -6.38 11.71 -3.56
N ALA A 14 -6.05 11.92 -4.83
CA ALA A 14 -6.61 11.09 -5.89
C ALA A 14 -6.12 9.63 -5.81
N TRP A 15 -7.04 8.68 -6.03
CA TRP A 15 -6.70 7.30 -6.32
C TRP A 15 -6.01 7.20 -7.67
N LYS A 16 -4.87 6.51 -7.72
CA LYS A 16 -4.12 6.23 -8.94
C LYS A 16 -4.11 4.74 -9.21
N ASN A 17 -4.20 4.37 -10.49
CA ASN A 17 -4.03 2.98 -10.91
C ASN A 17 -2.64 2.46 -10.50
N ALA A 18 -2.60 1.28 -9.89
CA ALA A 18 -1.39 0.59 -9.46
C ALA A 18 -1.33 -0.86 -9.97
N GLY A 19 -2.24 -1.26 -10.85
CA GLY A 19 -2.38 -2.62 -11.36
C GLY A 19 -3.85 -2.99 -11.60
N GLU A 20 -4.08 -4.18 -12.15
CA GLU A 20 -5.42 -4.69 -12.42
C GLU A 20 -6.22 -4.89 -11.11
N GLY A 21 -7.28 -4.10 -10.95
CA GLY A 21 -8.09 -4.04 -9.72
C GLY A 21 -7.34 -3.50 -8.49
N ILE A 22 -6.21 -2.81 -8.69
CA ILE A 22 -5.42 -2.21 -7.61
C ILE A 22 -5.34 -0.70 -7.80
N GLN A 23 -5.74 0.04 -6.77
CA GLN A 23 -5.61 1.50 -6.73
C GLN A 23 -4.79 1.90 -5.50
N ARG A 24 -4.07 3.02 -5.60
CA ARG A 24 -3.31 3.58 -4.47
C ARG A 24 -3.51 5.09 -4.31
N GLN A 25 -3.46 5.54 -3.07
CA GLN A 25 -3.28 6.93 -2.69
C GLN A 25 -1.88 7.11 -2.10
N MET A 26 -1.17 8.15 -2.52
CA MET A 26 0.13 8.52 -1.97
C MET A 26 -0.11 9.50 -0.81
N PHE A 27 0.23 9.10 0.41
CA PHE A 27 0.14 9.95 1.60
C PHE A 27 1.51 10.58 1.88
N GLY A 28 1.80 10.87 3.15
CA GLY A 28 3.04 11.51 3.57
C GLY A 28 4.28 10.72 3.14
N HIS A 29 5.26 11.41 2.58
CA HIS A 29 6.55 10.81 2.25
C HIS A 29 7.70 11.82 2.29
N ASP A 30 8.88 11.32 2.62
CA ASP A 30 10.17 12.01 2.54
C ASP A 30 11.26 11.03 2.08
N ASP A 31 12.54 11.32 2.39
CA ASP A 31 13.69 10.50 2.07
C ASP A 31 13.83 9.23 2.92
N LYS A 32 13.02 9.08 3.98
CA LYS A 32 13.14 8.02 4.98
C LYS A 32 11.89 7.16 5.10
N VAL A 33 10.72 7.75 4.93
CA VAL A 33 9.45 7.07 5.12
C VAL A 33 8.46 7.44 4.03
N MET A 34 7.60 6.48 3.68
CA MET A 34 6.50 6.67 2.77
C MET A 34 5.28 5.92 3.29
N LEU A 35 4.15 6.60 3.32
CA LEU A 35 2.85 5.99 3.57
C LEU A 35 2.04 5.96 2.26
N VAL A 36 1.49 4.80 1.95
CA VAL A 36 0.53 4.62 0.87
C VAL A 36 -0.70 3.89 1.39
N LYS A 37 -1.87 4.27 0.89
CA LYS A 37 -3.11 3.51 1.10
C LYS A 37 -3.42 2.76 -0.18
N VAL A 38 -3.48 1.44 -0.12
CA VAL A 38 -3.74 0.60 -1.28
C VAL A 38 -5.11 -0.06 -1.12
N LYS A 39 -5.89 -0.07 -2.20
CA LYS A 39 -7.19 -0.70 -2.29
C LYS A 39 -7.11 -1.78 -3.36
N PHE A 40 -7.57 -2.97 -3.00
CA PHE A 40 -7.68 -4.12 -3.88
C PHE A 40 -9.15 -4.42 -4.11
N GLU A 41 -9.51 -4.73 -5.36
CA GLU A 41 -10.76 -5.42 -5.67
C GLU A 41 -10.64 -6.90 -5.24
N ALA A 42 -11.78 -7.54 -4.98
CA ALA A 42 -11.78 -8.93 -4.54
C ALA A 42 -11.18 -9.83 -5.64
N GLY A 43 -10.16 -10.60 -5.28
CA GLY A 43 -9.43 -11.48 -6.21
C GLY A 43 -8.23 -10.83 -6.91
N SER A 44 -8.02 -9.52 -6.78
CA SER A 44 -6.80 -8.87 -7.28
C SER A 44 -5.56 -9.37 -6.53
N ILE A 45 -4.45 -9.54 -7.27
CA ILE A 45 -3.20 -10.09 -6.75
C ILE A 45 -2.10 -9.04 -6.82
N GLY A 46 -1.50 -8.72 -5.67
CA GLY A 46 -0.21 -8.04 -5.65
C GLY A 46 0.90 -9.03 -6.00
N THR A 47 1.58 -8.83 -7.13
CA THR A 47 2.66 -9.72 -7.57
C THR A 47 3.73 -9.83 -6.49
N LEU A 48 4.24 -11.03 -6.23
CA LEU A 48 5.34 -11.25 -5.31
C LEU A 48 6.57 -10.47 -5.79
N HIS A 49 7.19 -9.72 -4.88
CA HIS A 49 8.34 -8.87 -5.16
C HIS A 49 9.18 -8.66 -3.90
N GLU A 50 10.38 -8.10 -4.09
CA GLU A 50 11.29 -7.72 -3.02
C GLU A 50 11.92 -6.36 -3.31
N HIS A 51 12.35 -5.66 -2.27
CA HIS A 51 13.11 -4.41 -2.38
C HIS A 51 13.91 -4.17 -1.10
N TYR A 52 15.01 -3.43 -1.22
CA TYR A 52 15.92 -3.14 -0.09
C TYR A 52 15.29 -2.25 0.99
N HIS A 53 14.24 -1.48 0.66
CA HIS A 53 13.52 -0.68 1.64
C HIS A 53 12.73 -1.59 2.58
N SER A 54 12.78 -1.30 3.88
CA SER A 54 11.88 -1.94 4.84
C SER A 54 10.43 -1.55 4.54
N GLN A 55 9.52 -2.53 4.60
CA GLN A 55 8.10 -2.32 4.39
C GLN A 55 7.30 -2.94 5.53
N THR A 56 6.23 -2.25 5.92
CA THR A 56 5.22 -2.74 6.84
C THR A 56 3.83 -2.50 6.24
N THR A 57 2.90 -3.40 6.52
CA THR A 57 1.52 -3.34 6.01
C THR A 57 0.55 -3.54 7.16
N TYR A 58 -0.40 -2.62 7.29
CA TYR A 58 -1.54 -2.73 8.17
C TYR A 58 -2.82 -2.90 7.34
N VAL A 59 -3.62 -3.93 7.63
CA VAL A 59 -4.91 -4.13 6.97
C VAL A 59 -5.93 -3.24 7.65
N ALA A 60 -6.32 -2.15 6.97
CA ALA A 60 -7.31 -1.22 7.50
C ALA A 60 -8.75 -1.75 7.39
N SER A 61 -9.00 -2.66 6.46
CA SER A 61 -10.29 -3.31 6.25
C SER A 61 -10.17 -4.49 5.29
N GLY A 62 -10.99 -5.52 5.50
CA GLY A 62 -11.09 -6.67 4.60
C GLY A 62 -10.32 -7.88 5.14
N SER A 63 -9.82 -8.72 4.22
CA SER A 63 -9.03 -9.90 4.56
C SER A 63 -8.06 -10.16 3.41
N PHE A 64 -6.78 -10.30 3.74
CA PHE A 64 -5.72 -10.50 2.76
C PHE A 64 -4.93 -11.74 3.12
N GLU A 65 -4.63 -12.56 2.12
CA GLU A 65 -3.68 -13.64 2.27
C GLU A 65 -2.29 -13.15 1.84
N ILE A 66 -1.42 -12.94 2.81
CA ILE A 66 -0.13 -12.30 2.63
C ILE A 66 0.96 -13.37 2.69
N THR A 67 1.88 -13.33 1.72
CA THR A 67 3.05 -14.21 1.66
C THR A 67 4.30 -13.40 1.99
N ILE A 68 5.11 -13.88 2.94
CA ILE A 68 6.40 -13.29 3.33
C ILE A 68 7.42 -14.42 3.45
N GLY A 69 8.43 -14.43 2.57
CA GLY A 69 9.32 -15.59 2.42
C GLY A 69 8.50 -16.83 2.08
N ASP A 70 8.69 -17.90 2.85
CA ASP A 70 7.96 -19.16 2.69
C ASP A 70 6.65 -19.23 3.51
N GLU A 71 6.35 -18.20 4.32
CA GLU A 71 5.15 -18.16 5.15
C GLU A 71 3.98 -17.49 4.44
N ARG A 72 2.78 -18.03 4.64
CA ARG A 72 1.52 -17.46 4.16
C ARG A 72 0.52 -17.36 5.32
N LYS A 73 -0.06 -16.17 5.52
CA LYS A 73 -1.02 -15.90 6.60
C LYS A 73 -2.17 -15.02 6.12
N ILE A 74 -3.36 -15.25 6.68
CA ILE A 74 -4.51 -14.37 6.47
C ILE A 74 -4.51 -13.28 7.54
N ILE A 75 -4.48 -12.01 7.12
CA ILE A 75 -4.57 -10.83 8.00
C ILE A 75 -5.87 -10.08 7.70
N ARG A 76 -6.49 -9.50 8.73
CA ARG A 76 -7.74 -8.75 8.68
C ARG A 76 -7.59 -7.40 9.38
#